data_AF-A0A9R0IQW2-F1
#
_entry.id   AF-A0A9R0IQW2-F1
#
_cell.length_a   1.000
_cell.length_b   1.000
_cell.length_c   1.000
_cell.angle_alpha   90.00
_cell.angle_beta   90.00
_cell.angle_gamma   90.00
#
_symmetry.space_group_name_H-M   'P 1'
#
loop_
_entity.id
_entity.type
_entity.pdbx_description
1 polymer ?
#
loop_
_entity_poly.entity_id
_entity_poly.type
_entity_poly.pdbx_seq_one_letter_code
_entity_poly.pdbx_strand_id
1 'polypeptide(L)'
;MRPLKCSLSPLSSTFTSKTLLTYIHMDPSSSSTVCSRRSRSYGNNIITSLSRPRSSSSASPTRTAAIDATLTLQEWQGWGTTSPIPATITDAIAYLKALEGESDAQMIFGGNGGRLVGEFKIEEDKKHRAAYKALVGSEMKLQFFAARQIACRLLGSRGYLCQKCWLPFEDCMCLKIKPCPLWRGIRFWLYMHPKDFLRQNNTGKLLWQVFGVQAATLCLFGIVEHEDIMWNELKKAGKNNVWCMYPNKSGVPKSVKDYFICDMPNDEDCALFKTSGDNILNFILIDGTWSNSTAMFKRLKDRAKLLWGEDDISCISVTAGASAMHKLRPQPSWDRTCTAGAAAGLLSELQLVPQFSSYCLDKQAEVMEDALDALLEALTARRLRMGRSIQRTVKNGCVC
;
A
#
# COMPACT_ATOMS: atom_id res chain seq x y z
N MET A 1 4.71 41.02 -45.29
CA MET A 1 4.85 40.63 -43.87
C MET A 1 3.64 39.80 -43.45
N ARG A 2 3.83 38.49 -43.31
CA ARG A 2 2.91 37.52 -42.68
C ARG A 2 3.80 36.55 -41.89
N PRO A 3 3.56 36.28 -40.59
CA PRO A 3 4.27 35.21 -39.91
C PRO A 3 3.52 33.88 -40.02
N LEU A 4 4.31 32.83 -40.18
CA LEU A 4 3.92 31.43 -40.32
C LEU A 4 3.39 30.84 -39.00
N LYS A 5 2.40 29.96 -39.15
CA LYS A 5 1.90 29.02 -38.14
C LYS A 5 3.00 28.03 -37.77
N CYS A 6 3.23 27.81 -36.48
CA CYS A 6 3.94 26.64 -35.98
C CYS A 6 3.00 25.88 -35.02
N SER A 7 2.43 24.79 -35.50
CA SER A 7 1.65 23.82 -34.74
C SER A 7 2.59 22.82 -34.09
N LEU A 8 2.70 22.84 -32.77
CA LEU A 8 3.35 21.78 -31.99
C LEU A 8 2.27 21.01 -31.22
N SER A 9 2.01 19.79 -31.67
CA SER A 9 1.26 18.76 -30.97
C SER A 9 2.05 18.23 -29.76
N PRO A 10 1.41 17.88 -28.63
CA PRO A 10 2.12 17.36 -27.46
C PRO A 10 2.49 15.89 -27.65
N LEU A 11 3.79 15.61 -27.60
CA LEU A 11 4.36 14.26 -27.51
C LEU A 11 3.96 13.62 -26.18
N SER A 12 3.04 12.66 -26.25
CA SER A 12 2.86 11.62 -25.23
C SER A 12 4.09 10.73 -25.23
N SER A 13 5.02 10.94 -24.30
CA SER A 13 6.17 10.05 -24.12
C SER A 13 5.75 8.84 -23.28
N THR A 14 5.35 7.76 -23.94
CA THR A 14 5.28 6.43 -23.34
C THR A 14 6.70 5.97 -23.01
N PHE A 15 7.07 6.07 -21.74
CA PHE A 15 8.39 5.68 -21.25
C PHE A 15 8.40 4.17 -20.93
N THR A 16 9.18 3.39 -21.66
CA THR A 16 9.23 1.92 -21.53
C THR A 16 10.16 1.44 -20.40
N SER A 17 9.81 0.33 -19.73
CA SER A 17 10.54 -0.32 -18.62
C SER A 17 12.04 -0.59 -18.86
N LYS A 18 12.49 -0.66 -20.13
CA LYS A 18 13.91 -0.80 -20.49
C LYS A 18 14.83 0.27 -19.89
N THR A 19 14.37 1.50 -19.69
CA THR A 19 15.24 2.58 -19.20
C THR A 19 15.63 2.40 -17.73
N LEU A 20 14.77 1.80 -16.91
CA LEU A 20 15.08 1.53 -15.49
C LEU A 20 16.18 0.47 -15.34
N LEU A 21 16.13 -0.59 -16.17
CA LEU A 21 17.15 -1.64 -16.25
C LEU A 21 18.54 -1.09 -16.59
N THR A 22 18.66 -0.13 -17.51
CA THR A 22 19.95 0.49 -17.87
C THR A 22 20.61 1.26 -16.72
N TYR A 23 19.83 1.90 -15.84
CA TYR A 23 20.39 2.61 -14.69
C TYR A 23 20.71 1.70 -13.51
N ILE A 24 20.05 0.53 -13.46
CA ILE A 24 20.29 -0.52 -12.47
C ILE A 24 21.56 -1.32 -12.80
N HIS A 25 21.88 -1.52 -14.09
CA HIS A 25 23.05 -2.29 -14.58
C HIS A 25 24.36 -1.50 -14.74
N MET A 26 24.56 -0.37 -14.05
CA MET A 26 25.83 0.37 -14.14
C MET A 26 26.96 -0.37 -13.40
N ASP A 27 27.79 -1.07 -14.18
CA ASP A 27 28.96 -1.84 -13.78
C ASP A 27 30.17 -0.93 -13.49
N PRO A 28 30.78 -0.92 -12.28
CA PRO A 28 32.02 -0.21 -12.04
C PRO A 28 33.19 -1.20 -11.99
N SER A 29 33.59 -1.74 -13.15
CA SER A 29 34.81 -2.55 -13.25
C SER A 29 35.99 -1.72 -13.75
N SER A 30 36.86 -1.28 -12.83
CA SER A 30 38.28 -1.05 -13.13
C SER A 30 39.13 -1.07 -11.85
N SER A 31 39.66 -2.24 -11.48
CA SER A 31 41.06 -2.44 -11.07
C SER A 31 41.24 -3.81 -10.42
N SER A 32 41.86 -4.72 -11.17
CA SER A 32 42.40 -6.01 -10.76
C SER A 32 43.52 -5.91 -9.72
N THR A 33 43.59 -6.81 -8.74
CA THR A 33 44.81 -7.64 -8.55
C THR A 33 44.52 -8.94 -7.78
N VAL A 34 45.17 -9.98 -8.27
CA VAL A 34 45.15 -11.41 -7.91
C VAL A 34 45.76 -11.69 -6.53
N CYS A 35 45.21 -12.66 -5.79
CA CYS A 35 46.04 -13.62 -5.04
C CYS A 35 45.30 -14.91 -4.68
N SER A 36 45.73 -16.03 -5.28
CA SER A 36 45.28 -17.39 -4.98
C SER A 36 45.83 -17.88 -3.63
N ARG A 37 45.10 -18.72 -2.90
CA ARG A 37 45.73 -19.77 -2.08
C ARG A 37 44.84 -20.99 -1.86
N ARG A 38 45.52 -22.14 -1.95
CA ARG A 38 45.04 -23.52 -2.05
C ARG A 38 44.45 -24.10 -0.75
N SER A 39 43.56 -25.06 -1.01
CA SER A 39 42.97 -26.11 -0.19
C SER A 39 43.96 -26.93 0.65
N ARG A 40 43.49 -27.46 1.79
CA ARG A 40 43.97 -28.71 2.42
C ARG A 40 42.84 -29.42 3.16
N SER A 41 42.61 -30.68 2.80
CA SER A 41 41.76 -31.65 3.50
C SER A 41 42.58 -32.49 4.46
N TYR A 42 41.97 -32.98 5.54
CA TYR A 42 42.35 -34.23 6.21
C TYR A 42 41.09 -34.91 6.79
N GLY A 43 40.85 -36.18 6.42
CA GLY A 43 39.99 -37.13 7.15
C GLY A 43 40.68 -37.60 8.45
N ASN A 44 40.18 -38.50 9.29
CA ASN A 44 39.12 -39.52 9.19
C ASN A 44 38.94 -40.13 10.61
N ASN A 45 37.90 -40.97 10.79
CA ASN A 45 37.73 -42.08 11.78
C ASN A 45 36.76 -41.93 12.99
N ILE A 46 35.52 -42.37 12.73
CA ILE A 46 34.70 -43.44 13.37
C ILE A 46 35.25 -44.13 14.65
N ILE A 47 34.40 -44.27 15.70
CA ILE A 47 33.92 -45.55 16.32
C ILE A 47 32.72 -45.29 17.27
N THR A 48 31.83 -46.28 17.27
CA THR A 48 30.47 -46.49 17.81
C THR A 48 30.32 -46.69 19.33
N SER A 49 29.14 -46.33 19.89
CA SER A 49 28.38 -47.21 20.83
C SER A 49 26.88 -46.81 20.94
N LEU A 50 26.03 -47.82 21.12
CA LEU A 50 24.56 -47.78 21.15
C LEU A 50 24.01 -47.60 22.57
N SER A 51 22.96 -46.78 22.75
CA SER A 51 21.82 -47.06 23.66
C SER A 51 20.59 -46.19 23.29
N ARG A 52 19.38 -46.77 23.41
CA ARG A 52 18.08 -46.31 22.89
C ARG A 52 17.20 -45.69 24.02
N PRO A 53 15.94 -45.27 23.78
CA PRO A 53 15.49 -43.92 23.44
C PRO A 53 14.63 -43.25 24.54
N ARG A 54 14.44 -41.92 24.51
CA ARG A 54 13.23 -41.29 25.08
C ARG A 54 12.94 -39.88 24.53
N SER A 55 11.73 -39.79 23.99
CA SER A 55 10.77 -38.67 24.04
C SER A 55 11.11 -37.29 23.45
N SER A 56 10.33 -36.96 22.42
CA SER A 56 9.67 -35.67 22.15
C SER A 56 10.55 -34.42 22.14
N SER A 57 10.92 -34.01 20.93
CA SER A 57 11.16 -32.60 20.62
C SER A 57 10.56 -32.29 19.26
N SER A 58 9.61 -31.36 19.30
CA SER A 58 9.01 -30.66 18.17
C SER A 58 10.07 -30.23 17.17
N ALA A 59 10.07 -30.85 15.99
CA ALA A 59 10.86 -30.40 14.87
C ALA A 59 10.35 -29.02 14.43
N SER A 60 11.16 -27.99 14.70
CA SER A 60 11.09 -26.70 14.03
C SER A 60 11.05 -26.92 12.52
N PRO A 61 10.18 -26.25 11.73
CA PRO A 61 10.22 -26.41 10.29
C PRO A 61 11.54 -25.85 9.78
N THR A 62 12.33 -26.73 9.17
CA THR A 62 13.57 -26.43 8.48
C THR A 62 13.31 -25.34 7.44
N ARG A 63 13.93 -24.16 7.62
CA ARG A 63 13.95 -23.05 6.64
C ARG A 63 14.84 -23.44 5.46
N THR A 64 14.37 -24.34 4.60
CA THR A 64 15.06 -24.69 3.35
C THR A 64 14.06 -25.23 2.34
N ALA A 65 13.22 -24.34 1.83
CA ALA A 65 12.74 -24.45 0.46
C ALA A 65 13.15 -23.15 -0.22
N ALA A 66 14.11 -23.22 -1.13
CA ALA A 66 14.41 -22.14 -2.04
C ALA A 66 13.11 -21.89 -2.84
N ILE A 67 12.37 -20.83 -2.48
CA ILE A 67 11.21 -20.38 -3.25
C ILE A 67 11.78 -19.64 -4.46
N ASP A 68 12.27 -20.42 -5.42
CA ASP A 68 12.49 -19.90 -6.75
C ASP A 68 11.14 -19.81 -7.46
N ALA A 69 10.43 -18.72 -7.17
CA ALA A 69 9.24 -18.36 -7.90
C ALA A 69 9.27 -16.85 -8.14
N THR A 70 9.43 -16.47 -9.41
CA THR A 70 8.94 -15.21 -9.95
C THR A 70 7.58 -14.87 -9.33
N LEU A 71 7.34 -13.61 -8.96
CA LEU A 71 6.03 -13.18 -8.47
C LEU A 71 4.97 -13.49 -9.54
N THR A 72 4.06 -14.40 -9.22
CA THR A 72 2.98 -14.75 -10.16
C THR A 72 1.84 -13.75 -10.02
N LEU A 73 1.08 -13.53 -11.10
CA LEU A 73 -0.07 -12.63 -11.07
C LEU A 73 -1.09 -13.08 -10.00
N GLN A 74 -1.28 -14.38 -9.84
CA GLN A 74 -2.15 -14.95 -8.81
C GLN A 74 -1.66 -14.62 -7.39
N GLU A 75 -0.35 -14.73 -7.14
CA GLU A 75 0.23 -14.35 -5.84
C GLU A 75 0.01 -12.86 -5.56
N TRP A 76 0.28 -11.99 -6.55
CA TRP A 76 0.04 -10.55 -6.47
C TRP A 76 -1.42 -10.21 -6.17
N GLN A 77 -2.35 -10.86 -6.89
CA GLN A 77 -3.78 -10.65 -6.71
C GLN A 77 -4.28 -11.14 -5.35
N GLY A 78 -3.64 -12.20 -4.81
CA GLY A 78 -3.89 -12.70 -3.46
C GLY A 78 -3.70 -11.64 -2.36
N TRP A 79 -2.86 -10.63 -2.59
CA TRP A 79 -2.60 -9.55 -1.63
C TRP A 79 -3.69 -8.47 -1.57
N GLY A 80 -4.76 -8.62 -2.35
CA GLY A 80 -5.87 -7.65 -2.44
C GLY A 80 -5.79 -6.75 -3.67
N THR A 81 -5.08 -7.17 -4.71
CA THR A 81 -4.95 -6.43 -5.97
C THR A 81 -5.72 -7.14 -7.09
N THR A 82 -6.24 -6.40 -8.05
CA THR A 82 -6.83 -6.96 -9.28
C THR A 82 -5.97 -6.66 -10.50
N SER A 83 -5.09 -5.67 -10.40
CA SER A 83 -4.20 -5.21 -11.46
C SER A 83 -3.16 -6.26 -11.85
N PRO A 84 -2.64 -6.21 -13.09
CA PRO A 84 -1.41 -6.89 -13.46
C PRO A 84 -0.26 -6.53 -12.52
N ILE A 85 0.77 -7.37 -12.46
CA ILE A 85 1.98 -7.06 -11.72
C ILE A 85 2.67 -5.87 -12.40
N PRO A 86 2.95 -4.77 -11.69
CA PRO A 86 3.70 -3.64 -12.25
C PRO A 86 5.09 -4.08 -12.71
N ALA A 87 5.49 -3.62 -13.90
CA ALA A 87 6.80 -3.95 -14.48
C ALA A 87 7.92 -3.44 -13.57
N THR A 88 7.77 -2.23 -13.05
CA THR A 88 8.71 -1.61 -12.11
C THR A 88 8.97 -2.45 -10.85
N ILE A 89 7.95 -3.15 -10.33
CA ILE A 89 8.10 -4.04 -9.17
C ILE A 89 8.79 -5.34 -9.57
N THR A 90 8.44 -5.90 -10.73
CA THR A 90 9.08 -7.10 -11.28
C THR A 90 10.58 -6.87 -11.50
N ASP A 91 10.93 -5.73 -12.11
CA ASP A 91 12.31 -5.31 -12.36
C ASP A 91 13.08 -5.12 -11.04
N ALA A 92 12.46 -4.49 -10.03
CA ALA A 92 13.08 -4.33 -8.72
C ALA A 92 13.31 -5.67 -7.99
N ILE A 93 12.39 -6.63 -8.11
CA ILE A 93 12.58 -7.98 -7.57
C ILE A 93 13.72 -8.71 -8.30
N ALA A 94 13.74 -8.64 -9.63
CA ALA A 94 14.79 -9.26 -10.44
C ALA A 94 16.17 -8.70 -10.10
N TYR A 95 16.27 -7.37 -9.95
CA TYR A 95 17.50 -6.70 -9.51
C TYR A 95 17.98 -7.19 -8.14
N LEU A 96 17.10 -7.24 -7.13
CA LEU A 96 17.48 -7.68 -5.79
C LEU A 96 17.98 -9.13 -5.79
N LYS A 97 17.37 -10.00 -6.59
CA LYS A 97 17.81 -11.40 -6.76
C LYS A 97 19.13 -11.51 -7.52
N ALA A 98 19.32 -10.75 -8.59
CA ALA A 98 20.58 -10.71 -9.33
C ALA A 98 21.72 -10.26 -8.41
N LEU A 99 21.47 -9.23 -7.60
CA LEU A 99 22.42 -8.75 -6.61
C LEU A 99 22.75 -9.80 -5.54
N GLU A 100 21.77 -10.61 -5.12
CA GLU A 100 22.01 -11.73 -4.19
C GLU A 100 22.85 -12.84 -4.84
N GLY A 101 22.71 -13.08 -6.15
CA GLY A 101 23.54 -14.04 -6.88
C GLY A 101 24.96 -13.56 -7.15
N GLU A 102 25.17 -12.24 -7.26
CA GLU A 102 26.49 -11.61 -7.43
C GLU A 102 27.25 -11.43 -6.11
N SER A 103 26.52 -11.36 -5.00
CA SER A 103 27.06 -11.16 -3.65
C SER A 103 27.28 -12.50 -2.94
N ASP A 104 28.35 -12.62 -2.16
CA ASP A 104 28.53 -13.74 -1.22
C ASP A 104 27.58 -13.64 -0.01
N ALA A 105 26.76 -12.59 0.07
CA ALA A 105 25.83 -12.34 1.17
C ALA A 105 24.38 -12.69 0.80
N GLN A 106 23.75 -13.54 1.61
CA GLN A 106 22.34 -13.87 1.45
C GLN A 106 21.43 -12.69 1.83
N MET A 107 20.31 -12.56 1.10
CA MET A 107 19.25 -11.61 1.40
C MET A 107 18.47 -12.05 2.65
N ILE A 108 18.70 -11.35 3.75
CA ILE A 108 18.02 -11.60 5.03
C ILE A 108 17.07 -10.46 5.32
N PHE A 109 15.84 -10.81 5.67
CA PHE A 109 14.82 -9.87 6.12
C PHE A 109 14.65 -9.94 7.63
N GLY A 110 14.66 -8.78 8.28
CA GLY A 110 14.53 -8.64 9.73
C GLY A 110 13.43 -7.67 10.15
N GLY A 111 12.90 -7.90 11.36
CA GLY A 111 11.95 -7.04 12.04
C GLY A 111 10.55 -6.99 11.42
N ASN A 112 9.66 -6.21 12.04
CA ASN A 112 8.31 -5.98 11.51
C ASN A 112 8.40 -5.07 10.27
N GLY A 113 8.17 -5.65 9.07
CA GLY A 113 8.00 -4.90 7.82
C GLY A 113 8.98 -5.23 6.70
N GLY A 114 9.60 -6.42 6.68
CA GLY A 114 10.38 -6.90 5.53
C GLY A 114 11.58 -6.00 5.21
N ARG A 115 12.30 -5.51 6.24
CA ARG A 115 13.50 -4.71 6.01
C ARG A 115 14.69 -5.63 5.79
N LEU A 116 15.49 -5.34 4.77
CA LEU A 116 16.79 -5.96 4.60
C LEU A 116 17.66 -5.72 5.85
N VAL A 117 18.41 -6.75 6.26
CA VAL A 117 19.38 -6.73 7.36
C VAL A 117 20.65 -7.49 6.96
N GLY A 118 21.72 -7.34 7.74
CA GLY A 118 23.01 -7.99 7.48
C GLY A 118 23.84 -7.34 6.37
N GLU A 119 24.88 -8.04 5.93
CA GLU A 119 25.85 -7.54 4.94
C GLU A 119 25.21 -7.20 3.60
N PHE A 120 24.28 -8.04 3.11
CA PHE A 120 23.54 -7.79 1.87
C PHE A 120 22.87 -6.42 1.86
N LYS A 121 22.27 -6.02 2.98
CA LYS A 121 21.63 -4.69 3.12
C LYS A 121 22.64 -3.56 2.90
N ILE A 122 23.86 -3.70 3.41
CA ILE A 122 24.89 -2.65 3.31
C ILE A 122 25.29 -2.46 1.86
N GLU A 123 25.53 -3.57 1.14
CA GLU A 123 25.88 -3.56 -0.27
C GLU A 123 24.73 -3.01 -1.13
N GLU A 124 23.52 -3.54 -0.95
CA GLU A 124 22.33 -3.10 -1.67
C GLU A 124 22.02 -1.63 -1.44
N ASP A 125 22.08 -1.15 -0.19
CA ASP A 125 21.87 0.26 0.12
C ASP A 125 22.94 1.16 -0.54
N LYS A 126 24.19 0.68 -0.67
CA LYS A 126 25.26 1.42 -1.37
C LYS A 126 24.95 1.55 -2.85
N LYS A 127 24.64 0.43 -3.53
CA LYS A 127 24.26 0.41 -4.96
C LYS A 127 22.98 1.21 -5.21
N HIS A 128 21.94 1.02 -4.40
CA HIS A 128 20.69 1.77 -4.50
C HIS A 128 20.87 3.27 -4.30
N ARG A 129 21.69 3.72 -3.33
CA ARG A 129 21.99 5.15 -3.16
C ARG A 129 22.74 5.74 -4.35
N ALA A 130 23.67 4.99 -4.96
CA ALA A 130 24.37 5.42 -6.15
C ALA A 130 23.41 5.57 -7.34
N ALA A 131 22.59 4.54 -7.60
CA ALA A 131 21.55 4.57 -8.63
C ALA A 131 20.55 5.72 -8.42
N TYR A 132 20.04 5.89 -7.19
CA TYR A 132 19.13 6.99 -6.86
C TYR A 132 19.73 8.37 -7.13
N LYS A 133 21.03 8.56 -6.85
CA LYS A 133 21.73 9.83 -7.14
C LYS A 133 21.90 10.08 -8.63
N ALA A 134 22.09 9.03 -9.43
CA ALA A 134 22.23 9.13 -10.89
C ALA A 134 20.92 9.50 -11.60
N LEU A 135 19.75 9.26 -10.97
CA LEU A 135 18.47 9.66 -11.52
C LEU A 135 18.34 11.20 -11.54
N VAL A 136 17.93 11.75 -12.68
CA VAL A 136 17.78 13.21 -12.87
C VAL A 136 16.36 13.67 -12.50
N GLY A 137 15.33 12.90 -12.84
CA GLY A 137 13.92 13.26 -12.63
C GLY A 137 13.37 12.89 -11.25
N SER A 138 12.58 13.80 -10.65
CA SER A 138 11.84 13.55 -9.39
C SER A 138 10.86 12.38 -9.51
N GLU A 139 10.22 12.22 -10.67
CA GLU A 139 9.31 11.11 -10.96
C GLU A 139 10.04 9.76 -10.97
N MET A 140 11.18 9.68 -11.66
CA MET A 140 12.01 8.47 -11.70
C MET A 140 12.49 8.09 -10.30
N LYS A 141 12.91 9.07 -9.49
CA LYS A 141 13.31 8.86 -8.09
C LYS A 141 12.17 8.31 -7.24
N LEU A 142 10.96 8.83 -7.42
CA LEU A 142 9.77 8.35 -6.71
C LEU A 142 9.46 6.91 -7.08
N GLN A 143 9.43 6.59 -8.39
CA GLN A 143 9.14 5.24 -8.88
C GLN A 143 10.20 4.23 -8.41
N PHE A 144 11.48 4.59 -8.55
CA PHE A 144 12.59 3.74 -8.10
C PHE A 144 12.52 3.46 -6.60
N PHE A 145 12.22 4.49 -5.80
CA PHE A 145 12.04 4.33 -4.36
C PHE A 145 10.82 3.44 -4.04
N ALA A 146 9.67 3.70 -4.64
CA ALA A 146 8.42 2.98 -4.40
C ALA A 146 8.57 1.49 -4.76
N ALA A 147 9.10 1.20 -5.95
CA ALA A 147 9.32 -0.15 -6.45
C ALA A 147 10.23 -0.95 -5.51
N ARG A 148 11.36 -0.39 -5.06
CA ARG A 148 12.21 -1.04 -4.06
C ARG A 148 11.48 -1.34 -2.77
N GLN A 149 10.73 -0.37 -2.22
CA GLN A 149 10.01 -0.59 -0.95
C GLN A 149 9.03 -1.76 -1.06
N ILE A 150 8.30 -1.85 -2.16
CA ILE A 150 7.31 -2.91 -2.39
C ILE A 150 8.01 -4.26 -2.63
N ALA A 151 9.07 -4.28 -3.45
CA ALA A 151 9.85 -5.49 -3.74
C ALA A 151 10.43 -6.12 -2.46
N CYS A 152 11.11 -5.33 -1.62
CA CYS A 152 11.64 -5.81 -0.33
C CYS A 152 10.53 -6.35 0.58
N ARG A 153 9.35 -5.71 0.57
CA ARG A 153 8.21 -6.17 1.38
C ARG A 153 7.64 -7.48 0.89
N LEU A 154 7.49 -7.66 -0.42
CA LEU A 154 7.03 -8.91 -1.01
C LEU A 154 7.99 -10.05 -0.69
N LEU A 155 9.27 -9.87 -1.01
CA LEU A 155 10.32 -10.87 -0.76
C LEU A 155 10.42 -11.20 0.74
N GLY A 156 10.40 -10.19 1.59
CA GLY A 156 10.47 -10.34 3.03
C GLY A 156 9.19 -10.79 3.73
N SER A 157 8.07 -10.95 3.01
CA SER A 157 6.77 -11.39 3.55
C SER A 157 6.34 -12.78 3.05
N ARG A 158 7.06 -13.33 2.07
CA ARG A 158 6.73 -14.61 1.43
C ARG A 158 6.81 -15.77 2.43
N GLY A 159 5.86 -16.68 2.30
CA GLY A 159 5.85 -17.96 3.02
C GLY A 159 5.38 -17.91 4.47
N TYR A 160 5.08 -16.74 5.06
CA TYR A 160 4.59 -16.68 6.45
C TYR A 160 3.40 -15.75 6.69
N LEU A 161 3.18 -14.74 5.84
CA LEU A 161 2.00 -13.87 5.94
C LEU A 161 0.82 -14.44 5.16
N CYS A 162 -0.37 -14.32 5.73
CA CYS A 162 -1.63 -14.49 5.01
C CYS A 162 -1.75 -13.41 3.94
N GLN A 163 -2.04 -13.81 2.70
CA GLN A 163 -2.17 -12.89 1.57
C GLN A 163 -3.32 -11.88 1.74
N LYS A 164 -4.42 -12.27 2.39
CA LYS A 164 -5.57 -11.38 2.59
C LYS A 164 -5.38 -10.38 3.73
N CYS A 165 -5.06 -10.86 4.93
CA CYS A 165 -5.01 -10.02 6.14
C CYS A 165 -3.60 -9.50 6.48
N TRP A 166 -2.56 -9.96 5.79
CA TRP A 166 -1.16 -9.58 6.02
C TRP A 166 -0.65 -9.84 7.44
N LEU A 167 -1.34 -10.68 8.21
CA LEU A 167 -0.88 -11.19 9.49
C LEU A 167 -0.18 -12.53 9.28
N PRO A 168 0.77 -12.92 10.15
CA PRO A 168 1.34 -14.27 10.12
C PRO A 168 0.25 -15.33 10.18
N PHE A 169 0.47 -16.50 9.59
CA PHE A 169 -0.56 -17.55 9.51
C PHE A 169 -1.13 -17.94 10.88
N GLU A 170 -0.29 -17.99 11.91
CA GLU A 170 -0.65 -18.21 13.33
C GLU A 170 -1.61 -17.15 13.91
N ASP A 171 -1.66 -15.96 13.30
CA ASP A 171 -2.43 -14.81 13.76
C ASP A 171 -3.53 -14.41 12.76
N CYS A 172 -3.77 -15.26 11.75
CA CYS A 172 -4.68 -14.94 10.66
C CYS A 172 -6.09 -14.63 11.19
N MET A 173 -6.62 -13.47 10.83
CA MET A 173 -7.95 -13.02 11.26
C MET A 173 -9.04 -13.22 10.20
N CYS A 174 -8.73 -13.78 9.02
CA CYS A 174 -9.64 -13.78 7.88
C CYS A 174 -10.99 -14.45 8.16
N LEU A 175 -11.02 -15.48 9.02
CA LEU A 175 -12.26 -16.17 9.40
C LEU A 175 -13.18 -15.33 10.30
N LYS A 176 -12.65 -14.28 10.93
CA LYS A 176 -13.41 -13.33 11.76
C LYS A 176 -13.98 -12.17 10.96
N ILE A 177 -13.49 -11.95 9.73
CA ILE A 177 -13.95 -10.85 8.87
C ILE A 177 -15.20 -11.32 8.13
N LYS A 178 -16.31 -10.60 8.31
CA LYS A 178 -17.55 -10.83 7.57
C LYS A 178 -17.50 -10.09 6.23
N PRO A 179 -17.54 -10.78 5.09
CA PRO A 179 -17.70 -10.12 3.80
C PRO A 179 -19.04 -9.39 3.75
N CYS A 180 -19.03 -8.16 3.29
CA CYS A 180 -20.21 -7.33 3.11
C CYS A 180 -20.03 -6.58 1.79
N PRO A 181 -20.68 -6.98 0.69
CA PRO A 181 -20.55 -6.26 -0.58
C PRO A 181 -20.98 -4.80 -0.43
N LEU A 182 -20.13 -3.87 -0.88
CA LEU A 182 -20.46 -2.45 -0.87
C LEU A 182 -21.58 -2.14 -1.88
N TRP A 183 -22.40 -1.12 -1.62
CA TRP A 183 -23.32 -0.59 -2.62
C TRP A 183 -22.57 -0.26 -3.91
N ARG A 184 -23.07 -0.78 -5.04
CA ARG A 184 -22.38 -0.72 -6.35
C ARG A 184 -22.18 0.70 -6.89
N GLY A 185 -22.88 1.70 -6.34
CA GLY A 185 -22.70 3.10 -6.67
C GLY A 185 -21.46 3.74 -6.02
N ILE A 186 -20.72 3.03 -5.16
CA ILE A 186 -19.51 3.53 -4.51
C ILE A 186 -18.30 2.67 -4.90
N ARG A 187 -17.18 3.35 -5.14
CA ARG A 187 -15.87 2.73 -5.28
C ARG A 187 -14.84 3.45 -4.42
N PHE A 188 -14.10 2.67 -3.63
CA PHE A 188 -12.94 3.12 -2.89
C PHE A 188 -11.65 2.87 -3.67
N TRP A 189 -10.85 3.93 -3.79
CA TRP A 189 -9.46 3.85 -4.24
C TRP A 189 -8.56 3.97 -3.04
N LEU A 190 -7.94 2.86 -2.63
CA LEU A 190 -6.99 2.86 -1.54
C LEU A 190 -5.63 3.31 -2.07
N TYR A 191 -5.38 4.62 -2.00
CA TYR A 191 -4.13 5.21 -2.45
C TYR A 191 -3.07 5.07 -1.37
N MET A 192 -2.33 3.97 -1.43
CA MET A 192 -1.47 3.47 -0.37
C MET A 192 -0.01 3.85 -0.55
N HIS A 193 0.62 4.29 0.54
CA HIS A 193 2.04 4.55 0.56
C HIS A 193 2.86 3.23 0.51
N PRO A 194 3.96 3.12 -0.27
CA PRO A 194 4.76 1.89 -0.39
C PRO A 194 5.26 1.30 0.93
N LYS A 195 5.52 2.14 1.93
CA LYS A 195 5.94 1.71 3.28
C LYS A 195 4.81 1.08 4.11
N ASP A 196 3.57 1.22 3.70
CA ASP A 196 2.41 0.69 4.43
C ASP A 196 1.82 -0.56 3.75
N PHE A 197 2.24 -0.87 2.52
CA PHE A 197 1.98 -2.16 1.85
C PHE A 197 2.50 -3.34 2.68
N LEU A 198 1.72 -4.42 2.80
CA LEU A 198 1.99 -5.60 3.64
C LEU A 198 2.26 -5.32 5.13
N ARG A 199 1.90 -4.13 5.61
CA ARG A 199 2.08 -3.79 7.02
C ARG A 199 0.94 -4.40 7.84
N GLN A 200 1.30 -5.19 8.85
CA GLN A 200 0.35 -5.92 9.71
C GLN A 200 -0.72 -5.04 10.36
N ASN A 201 -0.41 -3.79 10.69
CA ASN A 201 -1.35 -2.85 11.33
C ASN A 201 -1.92 -1.80 10.36
N ASN A 202 -1.71 -1.95 9.05
CA ASN A 202 -2.40 -1.14 8.07
C ASN A 202 -3.90 -1.49 8.11
N THR A 203 -4.77 -0.49 8.23
CA THR A 203 -6.22 -0.70 8.28
C THR A 203 -6.88 -0.56 6.91
N GLY A 204 -6.24 0.11 5.95
CA GLY A 204 -6.72 0.24 4.59
C GLY A 204 -7.00 -1.11 3.92
N LYS A 205 -6.20 -2.14 4.23
CA LYS A 205 -6.45 -3.51 3.73
C LYS A 205 -7.81 -4.09 4.11
N LEU A 206 -8.42 -3.62 5.21
CA LEU A 206 -9.73 -4.11 5.63
C LEU A 206 -10.80 -3.80 4.59
N LEU A 207 -10.66 -2.70 3.84
CA LEU A 207 -11.63 -2.31 2.83
C LEU A 207 -11.86 -3.40 1.78
N TRP A 208 -10.81 -3.95 1.18
CA TRP A 208 -11.00 -5.03 0.20
C TRP A 208 -11.26 -6.39 0.85
N GLN A 209 -10.94 -6.57 2.13
CA GLN A 209 -11.30 -7.80 2.86
C GLN A 209 -12.80 -7.85 3.16
N VAL A 210 -13.41 -6.71 3.49
CA VAL A 210 -14.85 -6.57 3.78
C VAL A 210 -15.65 -6.42 2.48
N PHE A 211 -15.32 -5.42 1.66
CA PHE A 211 -16.11 -5.04 0.48
C PHE A 211 -15.73 -5.78 -0.81
N GLY A 212 -14.55 -6.41 -0.83
CA GLY A 212 -13.98 -7.02 -2.03
C GLY A 212 -13.17 -6.05 -2.88
N VAL A 213 -12.26 -6.62 -3.68
CA VAL A 213 -11.27 -5.88 -4.50
C VAL A 213 -11.87 -5.03 -5.63
N GLN A 214 -13.11 -5.32 -6.03
CA GLN A 214 -13.83 -4.54 -7.04
C GLN A 214 -14.37 -3.21 -6.47
N ALA A 215 -14.86 -3.26 -5.23
CA ALA A 215 -15.37 -2.11 -4.50
C ALA A 215 -14.24 -1.29 -3.84
N ALA A 216 -13.15 -1.95 -3.44
CA ALA A 216 -11.97 -1.30 -2.88
C ALA A 216 -10.70 -1.72 -3.63
N THR A 217 -10.20 -0.84 -4.50
CA THR A 217 -9.07 -1.13 -5.38
C THR A 217 -7.78 -0.48 -4.86
N LEU A 218 -6.71 -1.28 -4.75
CA LEU A 218 -5.40 -0.80 -4.31
C LEU A 218 -4.70 0.01 -5.41
N CYS A 219 -4.33 1.26 -5.10
CA CYS A 219 -3.45 2.08 -5.92
C CYS A 219 -2.17 2.38 -5.12
N LEU A 220 -0.99 1.95 -5.60
CA LEU A 220 0.27 2.16 -4.89
C LEU A 220 0.91 3.48 -5.32
N PHE A 221 1.13 4.37 -4.35
CA PHE A 221 1.75 5.69 -4.58
C PHE A 221 3.15 5.55 -5.17
N GLY A 222 3.38 6.22 -6.29
CA GLY A 222 4.64 6.17 -7.02
C GLY A 222 4.81 4.93 -7.91
N ILE A 223 3.75 4.14 -8.13
CA ILE A 223 3.73 3.08 -9.14
C ILE A 223 2.83 3.53 -10.28
N VAL A 224 3.45 3.91 -11.40
CA VAL A 224 2.76 4.57 -12.52
C VAL A 224 1.65 3.72 -13.10
N GLU A 225 1.84 2.40 -13.19
CA GLU A 225 0.85 1.48 -13.74
C GLU A 225 -0.43 1.46 -12.89
N HIS A 226 -0.29 1.53 -11.56
CA HIS A 226 -1.44 1.58 -10.65
C HIS A 226 -2.13 2.94 -10.70
N GLU A 227 -1.35 4.01 -10.70
CA GLU A 227 -1.88 5.36 -10.74
C GLU A 227 -2.59 5.62 -12.07
N ASP A 228 -2.07 5.15 -13.20
CA ASP A 228 -2.73 5.26 -14.49
C ASP A 228 -4.03 4.46 -14.54
N ILE A 229 -4.09 3.24 -13.95
CA ILE A 229 -5.35 2.50 -13.80
C ILE A 229 -6.38 3.33 -13.04
N MET A 230 -6.00 3.86 -11.86
CA MET A 230 -6.88 4.71 -11.06
C MET A 230 -7.33 5.94 -11.85
N TRP A 231 -6.40 6.74 -12.38
CA TRP A 231 -6.71 7.99 -13.07
C TRP A 231 -7.49 7.79 -14.36
N ASN A 232 -7.31 6.66 -15.08
CA ASN A 232 -8.14 6.33 -16.23
C ASN A 232 -9.60 6.10 -15.84
N GLU A 233 -9.85 5.45 -14.71
CA GLU A 233 -11.21 5.26 -14.17
C GLU A 233 -11.80 6.57 -13.65
N LEU A 234 -11.02 7.38 -12.92
CA LEU A 234 -11.45 8.70 -12.46
C LEU A 234 -11.76 9.65 -13.63
N LYS A 235 -10.97 9.57 -14.71
CA LYS A 235 -11.21 10.34 -15.94
C LYS A 235 -12.55 9.96 -16.58
N LYS A 236 -12.87 8.67 -16.64
CA LYS A 236 -14.15 8.17 -17.18
C LYS A 236 -15.33 8.60 -16.31
N ALA A 237 -15.19 8.53 -14.99
CA ALA A 237 -16.24 8.93 -14.06
C ALA A 237 -16.52 10.45 -14.09
N GLY A 238 -15.51 11.25 -14.43
CA GLY A 238 -15.61 12.71 -14.45
C GLY A 238 -15.42 13.33 -13.06
N LYS A 239 -14.93 14.57 -13.04
CA LYS A 239 -14.53 15.29 -11.82
C LYS A 239 -15.62 15.33 -10.75
N ASN A 240 -16.87 15.50 -11.15
CA ASN A 240 -18.01 15.66 -10.24
C ASN A 240 -18.37 14.35 -9.49
N ASN A 241 -17.74 13.23 -9.87
CA ASN A 241 -17.91 11.92 -9.24
C ASN A 241 -16.64 11.47 -8.49
N VAL A 242 -15.71 12.38 -8.18
CA VAL A 242 -14.44 12.06 -7.51
C VAL A 242 -14.21 12.94 -6.29
N TRP A 243 -13.99 12.30 -5.14
CA TRP A 243 -13.64 12.99 -3.90
C TRP A 243 -12.42 12.36 -3.24
N CYS A 244 -11.55 13.19 -2.68
CA CYS A 244 -10.43 12.76 -1.85
C CYS A 244 -10.79 12.87 -0.37
N MET A 245 -10.59 11.80 0.38
CA MET A 245 -10.73 11.79 1.83
C MET A 245 -9.48 12.40 2.46
N TYR A 246 -9.51 13.72 2.67
CA TYR A 246 -8.39 14.46 3.24
C TYR A 246 -8.88 15.75 3.90
N PRO A 247 -8.42 16.09 5.12
CA PRO A 247 -8.72 17.38 5.72
C PRO A 247 -8.00 18.47 4.92
N ASN A 248 -8.75 19.22 4.10
CA ASN A 248 -8.18 20.31 3.32
C ASN A 248 -7.71 21.42 4.29
N LYS A 249 -6.40 21.66 4.34
CA LYS A 249 -5.81 22.68 5.22
C LYS A 249 -5.92 24.10 4.69
N SER A 250 -6.26 24.27 3.42
CA SER A 250 -6.29 25.56 2.71
C SER A 250 -7.67 26.22 2.67
N GLY A 251 -8.69 25.65 3.31
CA GLY A 251 -10.05 26.20 3.34
C GLY A 251 -10.90 25.60 4.46
N VAL A 252 -12.17 26.00 4.53
CA VAL A 252 -13.15 25.40 5.45
C VAL A 252 -13.33 23.93 5.05
N PRO A 253 -13.13 22.97 5.97
CA PRO A 253 -13.34 21.56 5.67
C PRO A 253 -14.79 21.32 5.23
N LYS A 254 -14.98 20.69 4.07
CA LYS A 254 -16.31 20.30 3.57
C LYS A 254 -16.62 18.87 4.00
N SER A 255 -17.77 18.67 4.61
CA SER A 255 -18.36 17.39 4.98
C SER A 255 -19.12 16.77 3.79
N VAL A 256 -19.63 15.55 3.96
CA VAL A 256 -20.54 14.93 2.99
C VAL A 256 -21.78 15.79 2.75
N LYS A 257 -22.33 16.41 3.81
CA LYS A 257 -23.54 17.24 3.70
C LYS A 257 -23.33 18.44 2.78
N ASP A 258 -22.14 19.04 2.82
CA ASP A 258 -21.82 20.23 2.02
C ASP A 258 -21.80 19.93 0.51
N TYR A 259 -21.51 18.68 0.10
CA TYR A 259 -21.50 18.29 -1.31
C TYR A 259 -22.83 17.72 -1.80
N PHE A 260 -23.61 17.09 -0.91
CA PHE A 260 -24.77 16.29 -1.33
C PHE A 260 -26.12 16.80 -0.82
N ILE A 261 -26.14 17.80 0.07
CA ILE A 261 -27.38 18.40 0.59
C ILE A 261 -27.53 19.86 0.15
N CYS A 262 -26.43 20.60 -0.05
CA CYS A 262 -26.47 22.02 -0.36
C CYS A 262 -26.74 22.38 -1.85
N ASP A 263 -26.57 21.44 -2.79
CA ASP A 263 -26.71 21.70 -4.24
C ASP A 263 -28.04 21.18 -4.83
N MET A 264 -29.17 21.39 -4.16
CA MET A 264 -30.49 21.06 -4.76
C MET A 264 -31.04 22.29 -5.49
N PRO A 265 -31.08 22.31 -6.85
CA PRO A 265 -32.02 23.17 -7.56
C PRO A 265 -33.44 22.65 -7.32
N ASN A 266 -34.42 23.56 -7.39
CA ASN A 266 -35.84 23.26 -7.24
C ASN A 266 -36.29 22.07 -8.12
N ASP A 267 -37.33 21.39 -7.64
CA ASP A 267 -37.96 20.11 -8.01
C ASP A 267 -38.13 19.70 -9.50
N GLU A 268 -37.62 20.44 -10.49
CA GLU A 268 -37.78 20.09 -11.92
C GLU A 268 -36.60 19.33 -12.54
N ASP A 269 -35.38 19.38 -11.96
CA ASP A 269 -34.20 18.68 -12.50
C ASP A 269 -33.94 17.28 -11.91
N CYS A 270 -34.83 16.80 -11.02
CA CYS A 270 -34.74 15.47 -10.40
C CYS A 270 -34.86 14.31 -11.42
N ALA A 271 -35.21 14.62 -12.67
CA ALA A 271 -35.24 13.68 -13.79
C ALA A 271 -33.85 13.34 -14.38
N LEU A 272 -32.80 14.13 -14.10
CA LEU A 272 -31.48 13.97 -14.74
C LEU A 272 -30.56 12.95 -14.02
N PHE A 273 -30.89 12.54 -12.79
CA PHE A 273 -30.17 11.48 -12.06
C PHE A 273 -30.72 10.06 -12.31
N LYS A 274 -31.75 9.92 -13.16
CA LYS A 274 -32.23 8.61 -13.59
C LYS A 274 -31.59 8.26 -14.93
N THR A 275 -31.09 7.02 -15.01
CA THR A 275 -30.66 6.27 -16.20
C THR A 275 -29.26 6.57 -16.77
N SER A 276 -28.24 6.10 -16.06
CA SER A 276 -27.28 5.15 -16.64
C SER A 276 -26.59 4.39 -15.50
N GLY A 277 -26.21 3.14 -15.73
CA GLY A 277 -25.44 2.35 -14.76
C GLY A 277 -24.00 2.84 -14.53
N ASP A 278 -23.68 4.08 -14.91
CA ASP A 278 -22.31 4.58 -15.11
C ASP A 278 -21.84 5.64 -14.09
N ASN A 279 -22.72 6.16 -13.22
CA ASN A 279 -22.33 7.18 -12.22
C ASN A 279 -21.86 6.55 -10.90
N ILE A 280 -20.68 5.92 -10.94
CA ILE A 280 -20.01 5.43 -9.73
C ILE A 280 -19.34 6.60 -9.00
N LEU A 281 -19.64 6.76 -7.71
CA LEU A 281 -18.98 7.70 -6.81
C LEU A 281 -17.61 7.15 -6.41
N ASN A 282 -16.54 7.86 -6.76
CA ASN A 282 -15.17 7.45 -6.50
C ASN A 282 -14.60 8.22 -5.30
N PHE A 283 -14.21 7.49 -4.26
CA PHE A 283 -13.58 8.06 -3.07
C PHE A 283 -12.14 7.60 -2.95
N ILE A 284 -11.21 8.55 -2.96
CA ILE A 284 -9.77 8.30 -2.82
C ILE A 284 -9.40 8.40 -1.34
N LEU A 285 -9.02 7.28 -0.75
CA LEU A 285 -8.55 7.17 0.62
C LEU A 285 -7.01 7.20 0.64
N ILE A 286 -6.42 8.25 1.22
CA ILE A 286 -4.97 8.36 1.36
C ILE A 286 -4.49 7.47 2.51
N ASP A 287 -3.92 6.33 2.17
CA ASP A 287 -3.49 5.30 3.10
C ASP A 287 -1.97 5.36 3.35
N GLY A 288 -1.58 6.30 4.19
CA GLY A 288 -0.21 6.49 4.61
C GLY A 288 -0.13 7.16 5.98
N THR A 289 1.09 7.32 6.51
CA THR A 289 1.26 8.16 7.69
C THR A 289 0.91 9.62 7.38
N TRP A 290 0.46 10.38 8.38
CA TRP A 290 0.19 11.83 8.25
C TRP A 290 1.36 12.63 7.68
N SER A 291 2.60 12.21 7.93
CA SER A 291 3.79 12.83 7.35
C SER A 291 3.90 12.60 5.84
N ASN A 292 3.48 11.42 5.34
CA ASN A 292 3.58 11.04 3.94
C ASN A 292 2.35 11.51 3.15
N SER A 293 1.20 11.61 3.80
CA SER A 293 -0.08 11.93 3.17
C SER A 293 -0.08 13.29 2.48
N THR A 294 0.69 14.28 2.98
CA THR A 294 0.87 15.58 2.31
C THR A 294 1.47 15.45 0.91
N ALA A 295 2.52 14.61 0.75
CA ALA A 295 3.17 14.41 -0.55
C ALA A 295 2.26 13.62 -1.51
N MET A 296 1.52 12.65 -0.98
CA MET A 296 0.54 11.87 -1.73
C MET A 296 -0.61 12.77 -2.21
N PHE A 297 -1.15 13.61 -1.33
CA PHE A 297 -2.21 14.56 -1.67
C PHE A 297 -1.75 15.60 -2.68
N LYS A 298 -0.53 16.15 -2.52
CA LYS A 298 0.06 17.06 -3.51
C LYS A 298 0.11 16.42 -4.90
N ARG A 299 0.55 15.16 -4.99
CA ARG A 299 0.58 14.43 -6.26
C ARG A 299 -0.82 14.26 -6.87
N LEU A 300 -1.85 14.01 -6.04
CA LEU A 300 -3.23 13.95 -6.52
C LEU A 300 -3.68 15.30 -7.10
N LYS A 301 -3.36 16.41 -6.44
CA LYS A 301 -3.63 17.77 -6.93
C LYS A 301 -2.90 18.05 -8.24
N ASP A 302 -1.61 17.73 -8.32
CA ASP A 302 -0.81 17.92 -9.53
C ASP A 302 -1.41 17.15 -10.72
N ARG A 303 -1.88 15.91 -10.50
CA ARG A 303 -2.55 15.12 -11.54
C ARG A 303 -3.95 15.63 -11.87
N ALA A 304 -4.74 16.05 -10.88
CA ALA A 304 -6.05 16.67 -11.11
C ALA A 304 -5.93 17.93 -11.97
N LYS A 305 -4.91 18.77 -11.70
CA LYS A 305 -4.59 19.95 -12.51
C LYS A 305 -4.27 19.61 -13.96
N LEU A 306 -3.47 18.56 -14.18
CA LEU A 306 -3.15 18.11 -15.54
C LEU A 306 -4.38 17.56 -16.28
N LEU A 307 -5.30 16.89 -15.57
CA LEU A 307 -6.43 16.21 -16.18
C LEU A 307 -7.65 17.11 -16.38
N TRP A 308 -7.94 17.97 -15.42
CA TRP A 308 -9.16 18.79 -15.35
C TRP A 308 -8.87 20.30 -15.40
N GLY A 309 -7.61 20.74 -15.43
CA GLY A 309 -7.24 22.15 -15.52
C GLY A 309 -7.41 22.95 -14.22
N GLU A 310 -7.75 22.29 -13.11
CA GLU A 310 -8.05 22.94 -11.84
C GLU A 310 -6.99 22.66 -10.77
N ASP A 311 -6.74 23.67 -9.92
CA ASP A 311 -5.73 23.60 -8.87
C ASP A 311 -6.15 22.78 -7.64
N ASP A 312 -7.38 22.24 -7.59
CA ASP A 312 -7.85 21.45 -6.45
C ASP A 312 -8.71 20.25 -6.84
N ILE A 313 -8.60 19.19 -6.03
CA ILE A 313 -9.49 18.04 -6.05
C ILE A 313 -10.53 18.21 -4.94
N SER A 314 -11.80 17.89 -5.19
CA SER A 314 -12.84 17.95 -4.17
C SER A 314 -12.46 17.08 -2.98
N CYS A 315 -12.38 17.67 -1.78
CA CYS A 315 -12.00 16.97 -0.56
C CYS A 315 -13.17 16.88 0.40
N ILE A 316 -13.34 15.69 1.00
CA ILE A 316 -14.27 15.46 2.10
C ILE A 316 -13.47 15.27 3.39
N SER A 317 -13.86 16.02 4.41
CA SER A 317 -13.39 15.86 5.78
C SER A 317 -14.50 15.20 6.60
N VAL A 318 -14.26 13.97 7.04
CA VAL A 318 -15.19 13.25 7.93
C VAL A 318 -14.85 13.52 9.38
N THR A 319 -15.88 13.70 10.21
CA THR A 319 -15.71 13.79 11.66
C THR A 319 -15.72 12.38 12.25
N ALA A 320 -14.74 11.57 11.84
CA ALA A 320 -14.57 10.26 12.45
C ALA A 320 -13.99 10.48 13.85
N GLY A 321 -14.74 10.13 14.89
CA GLY A 321 -14.27 10.15 16.27
C GLY A 321 -13.04 9.26 16.49
N ALA A 322 -12.64 9.06 17.75
CA ALA A 322 -11.48 8.21 18.04
C ALA A 322 -11.66 6.78 17.53
N SER A 323 -10.87 6.40 16.53
CA SER A 323 -10.82 5.02 16.02
C SER A 323 -10.37 4.04 17.12
N ALA A 324 -10.97 2.84 17.17
CA ALA A 324 -10.59 1.76 18.08
C ALA A 324 -9.07 1.45 18.07
N MET A 325 -8.42 1.67 16.92
CA MET A 325 -6.98 1.50 16.74
C MET A 325 -6.11 2.47 17.54
N HIS A 326 -6.68 3.55 18.10
CA HIS A 326 -5.97 4.47 19.00
C HIS A 326 -5.39 3.74 20.22
N LYS A 327 -6.03 2.63 20.64
CA LYS A 327 -5.56 1.75 21.73
C LYS A 327 -4.20 1.07 21.43
N LEU A 328 -3.90 0.77 20.16
CA LEU A 328 -2.63 0.13 19.74
C LEU A 328 -1.59 1.13 19.22
N ARG A 329 -2.04 2.24 18.67
CA ARG A 329 -1.19 3.31 18.16
C ARG A 329 -1.87 4.65 18.46
N PRO A 330 -1.36 5.41 19.44
CA PRO A 330 -1.81 6.78 19.65
C PRO A 330 -1.71 7.53 18.34
N GLN A 331 -2.85 8.05 17.88
CA GLN A 331 -2.86 8.97 16.76
C GLN A 331 -2.37 10.33 17.25
N PRO A 332 -1.76 11.14 16.38
CA PRO A 332 -1.19 12.42 16.80
C PRO A 332 -2.22 13.40 17.38
N SER A 333 -3.51 13.17 17.12
CA SER A 333 -4.62 13.98 17.61
C SER A 333 -5.95 13.23 17.41
N TRP A 334 -7.03 13.71 18.06
CA TRP A 334 -8.36 13.06 18.07
C TRP A 334 -9.11 13.16 16.74
N ASP A 335 -8.80 14.16 15.93
CA ASP A 335 -9.26 14.41 14.56
C ASP A 335 -8.59 13.51 13.51
N ARG A 336 -7.63 12.67 13.92
CA ARG A 336 -6.86 11.81 13.02
C ARG A 336 -7.33 10.37 13.09
N THR A 337 -8.27 10.02 12.21
CA THR A 337 -8.75 8.64 12.07
C THR A 337 -7.82 7.78 11.22
N CYS A 338 -7.96 6.45 11.33
CA CYS A 338 -7.28 5.51 10.44
C CYS A 338 -8.09 5.33 9.13
N THR A 339 -7.49 4.74 8.11
CA THR A 339 -8.11 4.64 6.77
C THR A 339 -9.46 3.92 6.76
N ALA A 340 -9.57 2.78 7.45
CA ALA A 340 -10.85 2.08 7.61
C ALA A 340 -11.88 2.90 8.40
N GLY A 341 -11.46 3.64 9.43
CA GLY A 341 -12.34 4.54 10.18
C GLY A 341 -12.81 5.74 9.37
N ALA A 342 -11.97 6.27 8.47
CA ALA A 342 -12.39 7.30 7.51
C ALA A 342 -13.46 6.77 6.54
N ALA A 343 -13.30 5.52 6.06
CA ALA A 343 -14.28 4.87 5.21
C ALA A 343 -15.61 4.60 5.94
N ALA A 344 -15.55 4.10 7.18
CA ALA A 344 -16.74 3.89 8.01
C ALA A 344 -17.47 5.22 8.29
N GLY A 345 -16.72 6.27 8.68
CA GLY A 345 -17.27 7.60 8.91
C GLY A 345 -17.94 8.18 7.65
N LEU A 346 -17.32 8.03 6.48
CA LEU A 346 -17.90 8.46 5.21
C LEU A 346 -19.23 7.74 4.92
N LEU A 347 -19.28 6.42 5.09
CA LEU A 347 -20.50 5.63 4.86
C LEU A 347 -21.63 6.04 5.81
N SER A 348 -21.31 6.28 7.09
CA SER A 348 -22.26 6.79 8.08
C SER A 348 -22.77 8.20 7.73
N GLU A 349 -21.90 9.10 7.27
CA GLU A 349 -22.31 10.43 6.84
C GLU A 349 -23.16 10.40 5.56
N LEU A 350 -22.82 9.53 4.58
CA LEU A 350 -23.61 9.33 3.36
C LEU A 350 -25.00 8.80 3.68
N GLN A 351 -25.15 7.88 4.63
CA GLN A 351 -26.46 7.35 5.04
C GLN A 351 -27.45 8.45 5.48
N LEU A 352 -26.94 9.57 6.01
CA LEU A 352 -27.77 10.70 6.45
C LEU A 352 -28.27 11.57 5.30
N VAL A 353 -27.74 11.38 4.08
CA VAL A 353 -28.21 12.09 2.89
C VAL A 353 -29.45 11.36 2.35
N PRO A 354 -30.58 12.06 2.11
CA PRO A 354 -31.82 11.43 1.66
C PRO A 354 -31.66 10.49 0.46
N GLN A 355 -30.84 10.89 -0.52
CA GLN A 355 -30.59 10.13 -1.75
C GLN A 355 -29.87 8.79 -1.54
N PHE A 356 -29.19 8.59 -0.40
CA PHE A 356 -28.46 7.36 -0.09
C PHE A 356 -29.09 6.55 1.05
N SER A 357 -30.09 7.10 1.74
CA SER A 357 -30.70 6.51 2.94
C SER A 357 -31.27 5.10 2.73
N SER A 358 -31.66 4.73 1.51
CA SER A 358 -32.19 3.41 1.19
C SER A 358 -31.12 2.31 1.01
N TYR A 359 -29.83 2.66 0.99
CA TYR A 359 -28.75 1.70 0.69
C TYR A 359 -28.10 1.07 1.93
N CYS A 360 -28.59 1.39 3.13
CA CYS A 360 -28.11 0.84 4.41
C CYS A 360 -26.57 0.96 4.56
N LEU A 361 -26.03 2.15 4.26
CA LEU A 361 -24.59 2.42 4.33
C LEU A 361 -24.08 2.43 5.79
N ASP A 362 -24.95 2.72 6.76
CA ASP A 362 -24.69 2.54 8.19
C ASP A 362 -24.32 1.10 8.53
N LYS A 363 -25.04 0.11 7.97
CA LYS A 363 -24.73 -1.31 8.20
C LYS A 363 -23.39 -1.72 7.58
N GLN A 364 -23.04 -1.13 6.44
CA GLN A 364 -21.74 -1.33 5.82
C GLN A 364 -20.62 -0.67 6.65
N ALA A 365 -20.89 0.46 7.30
CA ALA A 365 -19.99 1.11 8.25
C ALA A 365 -19.79 0.26 9.52
N GLU A 366 -20.87 -0.28 10.10
CA GLU A 366 -20.82 -1.19 11.27
C GLU A 366 -19.92 -2.40 10.99
N VAL A 367 -20.06 -3.06 9.83
CA VAL A 367 -19.20 -4.19 9.47
C VAL A 367 -17.72 -3.79 9.33
N MET A 368 -17.43 -2.57 8.87
CA MET A 368 -16.06 -2.06 8.81
C MET A 368 -15.45 -1.83 10.20
N GLU A 369 -16.24 -1.33 11.16
CA GLU A 369 -15.82 -1.19 12.56
C GLU A 369 -15.63 -2.56 13.23
N ASP A 370 -16.51 -3.54 12.99
CA ASP A 370 -16.33 -4.93 13.43
C ASP A 370 -15.00 -5.52 12.91
N ALA A 371 -14.66 -5.25 11.64
CA ALA A 371 -13.40 -5.68 11.04
C ALA A 371 -12.17 -5.00 11.66
N LEU A 372 -12.31 -3.73 12.07
CA LEU A 372 -11.29 -3.01 12.82
C LEU A 372 -11.06 -3.63 14.20
N ASP A 373 -12.13 -4.02 14.89
CA ASP A 373 -12.05 -4.70 16.19
C ASP A 373 -11.40 -6.09 16.07
N ALA A 374 -11.72 -6.85 15.02
CA ALA A 374 -11.06 -8.13 14.74
C ALA A 374 -9.55 -7.96 14.51
N LEU A 375 -9.13 -6.91 13.81
CA LEU A 375 -7.71 -6.59 13.60
C LEU A 375 -7.03 -6.17 14.91
N LEU A 376 -7.69 -5.32 15.69
CA LEU A 376 -7.24 -4.88 17.00
C LEU A 376 -7.01 -6.09 17.93
N GLU A 377 -7.96 -7.02 17.99
CA GLU A 377 -7.88 -8.24 18.78
C GLU A 377 -6.68 -9.10 18.33
N ALA A 378 -6.56 -9.37 17.03
CA ALA A 378 -5.48 -10.21 16.48
C ALA A 378 -4.08 -9.62 16.77
N LEU A 379 -3.92 -8.30 16.58
CA LEU A 379 -2.67 -7.61 16.88
C LEU A 379 -2.38 -7.58 18.39
N THR A 380 -3.39 -7.42 19.23
CA THR A 380 -3.23 -7.43 20.70
C THR A 380 -2.80 -8.80 21.18
N ALA A 381 -3.47 -9.86 20.72
CA ALA A 381 -3.12 -11.25 21.03
C ALA A 381 -1.68 -11.57 20.59
N ARG A 382 -1.26 -11.09 19.41
CA ARG A 382 0.12 -11.22 18.94
C ARG A 382 1.11 -10.53 19.88
N ARG A 383 0.83 -9.29 20.30
CA ARG A 383 1.73 -8.55 21.21
C ARG A 383 1.91 -9.29 22.52
N LEU A 384 0.82 -9.80 23.10
CA LEU A 384 0.85 -10.60 24.33
C LEU A 384 1.69 -11.87 24.16
N ARG A 385 1.47 -12.65 23.09
CA ARG A 385 2.27 -13.85 22.79
C ARG A 385 3.77 -13.55 22.66
N MET A 386 4.11 -12.40 22.10
CA MET A 386 5.50 -11.94 21.96
C MET A 386 6.09 -11.33 23.24
N GLY A 387 5.39 -11.40 24.38
CA GLY A 387 5.83 -10.83 25.66
C GLY A 387 5.88 -9.30 25.66
N ARG A 388 5.16 -8.63 24.74
CA ARG A 388 5.15 -7.17 24.63
C ARG A 388 3.94 -6.58 25.35
N SER A 389 4.17 -5.50 26.10
CA SER A 389 3.07 -4.75 26.72
C SER A 389 2.04 -4.25 25.70
N ILE A 390 0.78 -4.30 26.10
CA ILE A 390 -0.36 -3.69 25.41
C ILE A 390 -0.37 -2.17 25.64
N GLN A 391 0.02 -1.73 26.83
CA GLN A 391 0.16 -0.32 27.15
C GLN A 391 1.51 0.20 26.64
N ARG A 392 1.50 1.19 25.74
CA ARG A 392 2.68 2.03 25.56
C ARG A 392 2.69 3.02 26.71
N THR A 393 3.74 3.01 27.52
CA THR A 393 4.04 4.11 28.44
C THR A 393 4.02 5.40 27.63
N VAL A 394 3.15 6.32 28.02
CA VAL A 394 3.16 7.69 27.51
C VAL A 394 4.55 8.21 27.80
N LYS A 395 5.38 8.40 26.77
CA LYS A 395 6.59 9.22 26.95
C LYS A 395 6.05 10.61 27.25
N ASN A 396 6.20 11.04 28.50
CA ASN A 396 5.93 12.41 28.94
C ASN A 396 6.49 13.39 27.89
N GLY A 397 5.61 14.17 27.26
CA GLY A 397 6.03 15.13 26.25
C GLY A 397 4.86 15.67 25.42
N CYS A 398 4.28 16.76 25.91
CA CYS A 398 3.28 17.64 25.29
C CYS A 398 1.88 17.06 25.06
N VAL A 399 1.03 17.36 26.04
CA VAL A 399 -0.39 17.68 25.82
C VAL A 399 -0.44 19.00 25.04
N CYS A 400 -1.08 19.00 23.87
CA CYS A 400 -1.71 20.15 23.26
C CYS A 400 -3.00 19.66 22.60
#